data_AF-A0A5B6ZRS6-F1
#
_entry.id   AF-A0A5B6ZRS6-F1
#
_cell.length_a   1.000
_cell.length_b   1.000
_cell.length_c   1.000
_cell.angle_alpha   90.00
_cell.angle_beta   90.00
_cell.angle_gamma   90.00
#
_symmetry.space_group_name_H-M   'P 1'
#
loop_
_entity.id
_entity.type
_entity.pdbx_description
1 polymer ?
#
loop_
_entity_poly.entity_id
_entity_poly.type
_entity_poly.pdbx_seq_one_letter_code
_entity_poly.pdbx_strand_id
1 'polypeptide(L)'
;MACMMLGSKSEAFHREGQTWHCTTGLPSDVTIEIGEMSFHLHKFPLLSRSGLLEKLIGEFSSDDGSVCVLQLHDIPGGAKAFELIAKFCYGAKIEITALNVVSLRCA
;
A
#
# COMPACT_ATOMS: atom_id res chain seq x y z
N MET A 1 24.83 -1.05 -8.93
CA MET A 1 23.74 -2.03 -9.04
C MET A 1 22.75 -1.53 -10.08
N ALA A 2 22.22 -2.39 -10.95
CA ALA A 2 21.16 -2.00 -11.87
C ALA A 2 19.83 -1.95 -11.11
N CYS A 3 19.08 -0.86 -11.27
CA CYS A 3 17.73 -0.71 -10.73
C CYS A 3 16.81 -0.09 -11.79
N MET A 4 15.51 -0.29 -11.63
CA MET A 4 14.47 0.33 -12.46
C MET A 4 13.61 1.23 -11.59
N MET A 5 13.40 2.47 -12.03
CA MET A 5 12.52 3.42 -11.35
C MET A 5 11.14 3.42 -11.99
N LEU A 6 10.09 3.30 -11.18
CA LEU A 6 8.70 3.49 -11.62
C LEU A 6 8.09 4.70 -10.90
N GLY A 7 7.11 5.34 -11.53
CA GLY A 7 6.37 6.48 -10.95
C GLY A 7 7.00 7.85 -11.25
N SER A 8 6.22 8.91 -11.02
CA SER A 8 6.63 10.29 -11.31
C SER A 8 6.46 11.23 -10.12
N LYS A 9 5.59 10.88 -9.15
CA LYS A 9 5.33 11.72 -7.97
C LYS A 9 6.40 11.54 -6.89
N SER A 10 6.63 12.61 -6.13
CA SER A 10 7.50 12.58 -4.93
C SER A 10 6.93 11.64 -3.85
N GLU A 11 7.74 11.28 -2.86
CA GLU A 11 7.29 10.46 -1.73
C GLU A 11 6.05 11.06 -1.06
N ALA A 12 5.03 10.23 -0.92
CA ALA A 12 3.73 10.57 -0.33
C ALA A 12 3.51 9.89 1.04
N PHE A 13 4.57 9.35 1.65
CA PHE A 13 4.47 8.49 2.82
C PHE A 13 5.46 8.91 3.90
N HIS A 14 5.03 8.81 5.16
CA HIS A 14 5.86 8.94 6.34
C HIS A 14 5.59 7.76 7.28
N ARG A 15 6.62 7.31 8.02
CA ARG A 15 6.50 6.23 8.99
C ARG A 15 6.72 6.74 10.40
N GLU A 16 5.74 6.47 11.26
CA GLU A 16 5.81 6.68 12.70
C GLU A 16 5.72 5.31 13.40
N GLY A 17 6.85 4.84 13.95
CA GLY A 17 6.93 3.50 14.54
C GLY A 17 6.60 2.39 13.52
N GLN A 18 5.54 1.64 13.79
CA GLN A 18 5.03 0.55 12.95
C GLN A 18 3.90 1.00 12.01
N THR A 19 3.64 2.30 11.94
CA THR A 19 2.51 2.86 11.19
C THR A 19 2.99 3.72 10.03
N TRP A 20 2.48 3.44 8.83
CA TRP A 20 2.67 4.26 7.63
C TRP A 20 1.47 5.18 7.43
N HIS A 21 1.76 6.46 7.24
CA HIS A 21 0.77 7.49 6.94
C HIS A 21 1.04 8.13 5.59
N CYS A 22 -0.03 8.47 4.88
CA CYS A 22 0.06 9.28 3.68
C CYS A 22 0.12 10.78 4.00
N THR A 23 0.99 11.53 3.32
CA THR A 23 1.25 12.96 3.59
C THR A 23 0.35 13.92 2.79
N THR A 24 -0.74 13.44 2.21
CA THR A 24 -1.64 14.26 1.36
C THR A 24 -2.53 15.24 2.14
N GLY A 25 -2.49 15.23 3.48
CA GLY A 25 -3.29 16.11 4.35
C GLY A 25 -4.79 15.77 4.40
N LEU A 26 -5.21 14.70 3.72
CA LEU A 26 -6.56 14.16 3.78
C LEU A 26 -6.62 13.04 4.84
N PRO A 27 -7.77 12.84 5.51
CA PRO A 27 -7.96 11.71 6.40
C PRO A 27 -7.94 10.39 5.62
N SER A 28 -7.28 9.38 6.19
CA SER A 28 -7.30 8.01 5.66
C SER A 28 -8.69 7.41 5.76
N ASP A 29 -9.15 6.73 4.70
CA ASP A 29 -10.44 6.04 4.64
C ASP A 29 -10.31 4.50 4.66
N VAL A 30 -9.07 3.98 4.66
CA VAL A 30 -8.76 2.55 4.79
C VAL A 30 -7.44 2.34 5.54
N THR A 31 -7.43 1.34 6.41
CA THR A 31 -6.23 0.84 7.09
C THR A 31 -5.95 -0.58 6.62
N ILE A 32 -4.72 -0.84 6.17
CA ILE A 32 -4.27 -2.19 5.79
C ILE A 32 -3.23 -2.66 6.81
N GLU A 33 -3.42 -3.84 7.39
CA GLU A 33 -2.54 -4.42 8.39
C GLU A 33 -1.80 -5.64 7.83
N ILE A 34 -0.48 -5.66 7.97
CA ILE A 34 0.40 -6.73 7.47
C ILE A 34 1.44 -7.06 8.54
N GLY A 35 1.22 -8.19 9.23
CA GLY A 35 2.01 -8.54 10.40
C GLY A 35 1.84 -7.47 11.49
N GLU A 36 2.93 -6.87 11.91
CA GLU A 36 2.92 -5.81 12.93
C GLU A 36 2.80 -4.40 12.35
N MET A 37 2.70 -4.26 11.02
CA MET A 37 2.70 -2.96 10.35
C MET A 37 1.29 -2.54 9.94
N SER A 38 0.94 -1.29 10.19
CA SER A 38 -0.33 -0.69 9.78
C SER A 38 -0.11 0.39 8.73
N PHE A 39 -0.94 0.42 7.69
CA PHE A 39 -0.88 1.37 6.59
C PHE A 39 -2.17 2.17 6.52
N HIS A 40 -2.14 3.46 6.88
CA HIS A 40 -3.25 4.38 6.76
C HIS A 40 -3.24 5.03 5.37
N LEU A 41 -4.20 4.62 4.54
CA LEU A 41 -4.22 4.86 3.10
C LEU A 41 -5.57 5.47 2.66
N HIS A 42 -5.65 5.70 1.35
CA HIS A 42 -6.85 6.15 0.66
C HIS A 42 -7.34 5.05 -0.28
N LYS A 43 -8.65 4.79 -0.32
CA LYS A 43 -9.27 3.78 -1.18
C LYS A 43 -8.94 4.07 -2.64
N PHE A 44 -9.21 5.28 -3.12
CA PHE A 44 -9.12 5.61 -4.55
C PHE A 44 -7.78 5.22 -5.23
N PRO A 45 -6.59 5.59 -4.69
CA PRO A 45 -5.31 5.11 -5.24
C PRO A 45 -5.17 3.59 -5.30
N LEU A 46 -5.70 2.86 -4.31
CA LEU A 46 -5.61 1.40 -4.24
C LEU A 46 -6.56 0.72 -5.23
N LEU A 47 -7.85 1.09 -5.22
CA LEU A 47 -8.87 0.45 -6.07
C LEU A 47 -8.57 0.68 -7.56
N SER A 48 -8.02 1.85 -7.93
CA SER A 48 -7.66 2.16 -9.32
C SER A 48 -6.48 1.34 -9.89
N ARG A 49 -5.75 0.62 -9.03
CA ARG A 49 -4.50 -0.07 -9.40
C ARG A 49 -4.45 -1.54 -8.98
N SER A 50 -5.40 -2.02 -8.19
CA SER A 50 -5.48 -3.41 -7.76
C SER A 50 -6.92 -3.90 -7.68
N GLY A 51 -7.28 -4.83 -8.57
CA GLY A 51 -8.59 -5.49 -8.53
C GLY A 51 -8.78 -6.39 -7.31
N LEU A 52 -7.68 -6.90 -6.72
CA LEU A 52 -7.75 -7.67 -5.47
C LEU A 52 -8.12 -6.76 -4.30
N LEU A 53 -7.47 -5.60 -4.17
CA LEU A 53 -7.80 -4.64 -3.13
C LEU A 53 -9.19 -4.04 -3.34
N GLU A 54 -9.60 -3.81 -4.60
CA GLU A 54 -10.96 -3.41 -4.93
C GLU A 54 -11.99 -4.40 -4.40
N LYS A 55 -11.80 -5.70 -4.69
CA LYS A 55 -12.69 -6.75 -4.21
C LYS A 55 -12.72 -6.85 -2.69
N LEU A 56 -11.56 -6.94 -2.04
CA LEU A 56 -11.48 -7.09 -0.59
C LEU A 56 -12.08 -5.87 0.11
N ILE A 57 -11.66 -4.66 -0.24
CA ILE A 57 -12.18 -3.44 0.40
C ILE A 57 -13.69 -3.30 0.16
N GLY A 58 -14.20 -3.67 -1.01
CA GLY A 58 -15.64 -3.67 -1.30
C GLY A 58 -16.45 -4.67 -0.47
N GLU A 59 -15.88 -5.84 -0.16
CA GLU A 59 -16.52 -6.84 0.70
C GLU A 59 -16.52 -6.41 2.18
N PHE A 60 -15.50 -5.66 2.63
CA PHE A 60 -15.35 -5.23 4.02
C PHE A 60 -15.88 -3.82 4.32
N SER A 61 -16.18 -3.01 3.31
CA SER A 61 -16.73 -1.68 3.52
C SER A 61 -18.21 -1.74 3.91
N SER A 62 -18.50 -1.47 5.18
CA SER A 62 -19.84 -1.18 5.68
C SER A 62 -20.32 0.20 5.19
N ASP A 63 -21.62 0.32 4.91
CA ASP A 63 -22.26 1.57 4.44
C ASP A 63 -22.27 2.71 5.49
N ASP A 64 -21.77 2.46 6.71
CA ASP A 64 -21.87 3.37 7.85
C ASP A 64 -20.82 4.48 7.90
N GLY A 65 -19.91 4.55 6.91
CA GLY A 65 -18.88 5.58 6.85
C GLY A 65 -17.69 5.36 7.79
N SER A 66 -17.59 4.18 8.41
CA SER A 66 -16.44 3.78 9.23
C SER A 66 -15.18 3.52 8.39
N VAL A 67 -14.00 3.70 9.01
CA VAL A 67 -12.71 3.39 8.40
C VAL A 67 -12.61 1.88 8.20
N CYS A 68 -12.41 1.45 6.95
CA CYS A 68 -12.27 0.03 6.62
C CYS A 68 -10.91 -0.49 7.09
N VAL A 69 -10.88 -1.51 7.94
CA VAL A 69 -9.63 -2.18 8.37
C VAL A 69 -9.54 -3.54 7.67
N LEU A 70 -8.49 -3.74 6.87
CA LEU A 70 -8.24 -4.96 6.12
C LEU A 70 -6.93 -5.60 6.58
N GLN A 71 -7.02 -6.84 7.07
CA GLN A 71 -5.83 -7.62 7.42
C GLN A 71 -5.40 -8.47 6.21
N LEU A 72 -4.15 -8.33 5.80
CA LEU A 72 -3.56 -9.14 4.74
C LEU A 72 -2.47 -10.04 5.34
N HIS A 73 -2.61 -11.34 5.10
CA HIS A 73 -1.67 -12.37 5.53
C HIS A 73 -0.92 -12.92 4.32
N ASP A 74 0.22 -13.56 4.59
CA ASP A 74 0.99 -14.33 3.60
C ASP A 74 1.46 -13.58 2.34
N ILE A 75 1.59 -12.25 2.41
CA ILE A 75 2.17 -11.45 1.32
C ILE A 75 3.66 -11.79 1.16
N PRO A 76 4.12 -12.25 -0.03
CA PRO A 76 5.53 -12.44 -0.33
C PRO A 76 6.36 -11.17 -0.09
N GLY A 77 7.38 -11.25 0.78
CA GLY A 77 8.18 -10.09 1.19
C GLY A 77 7.51 -9.18 2.23
N GLY A 78 6.29 -9.50 2.68
CA GLY A 78 5.59 -8.88 3.79
C GLY A 78 5.36 -7.37 3.63
N ALA A 79 5.34 -6.67 4.76
CA ALA A 79 5.06 -5.24 4.81
C ALA A 79 6.02 -4.39 3.96
N LYS A 80 7.29 -4.82 3.78
CA LYS A 80 8.26 -4.11 2.94
C LYS A 80 7.88 -4.17 1.46
N ALA A 81 7.38 -5.30 0.98
CA ALA A 81 6.87 -5.41 -0.39
C ALA A 81 5.60 -4.56 -0.56
N PHE A 82 4.70 -4.62 0.42
CA PHE A 82 3.46 -3.84 0.39
C PHE A 82 3.69 -2.33 0.43
N GLU A 83 4.71 -1.84 1.15
CA GLU A 83 5.10 -0.42 1.11
C GLU A 83 5.33 0.06 -0.33
N LEU A 84 6.06 -0.72 -1.13
CA LEU A 84 6.34 -0.41 -2.53
C LEU A 84 5.09 -0.54 -3.41
N ILE A 85 4.22 -1.52 -3.13
CA ILE A 85 2.92 -1.67 -3.81
C ILE A 85 2.02 -0.46 -3.53
N ALA A 86 1.92 -0.04 -2.27
CA ALA A 86 1.15 1.14 -1.89
C ALA A 86 1.71 2.40 -2.57
N LYS A 87 3.03 2.59 -2.57
CA LYS A 87 3.68 3.68 -3.30
C LYS A 87 3.37 3.64 -4.81
N PHE A 88 3.41 2.47 -5.41
CA PHE A 88 3.02 2.27 -6.81
C PHE A 88 1.56 2.67 -7.07
N CYS A 89 0.63 2.27 -6.21
CA CYS A 89 -0.78 2.66 -6.29
C CYS A 89 -0.97 4.19 -6.28
N TYR A 90 -0.15 4.91 -5.51
CA TYR A 90 -0.16 6.37 -5.43
C TYR A 90 0.57 7.06 -6.60
N GLY A 91 1.26 6.30 -7.45
CA GLY A 91 2.13 6.82 -8.51
C GLY A 91 3.41 7.47 -7.98
N ALA A 92 3.78 7.20 -6.73
CA ALA A 92 5.03 7.63 -6.13
C ALA A 92 6.21 6.89 -6.75
N LYS A 93 7.39 7.50 -6.69
CA LYS A 93 8.62 6.87 -7.17
C LYS A 93 8.95 5.64 -6.32
N ILE A 94 9.14 4.51 -6.98
CA ILE A 94 9.63 3.27 -6.37
C ILE A 94 10.86 2.75 -7.11
N GLU A 95 11.75 2.11 -6.36
CA GLU A 95 12.96 1.49 -6.90
C GLU A 95 12.80 -0.03 -6.91
N ILE A 96 12.87 -0.62 -8.10
CA ILE A 96 12.91 -2.07 -8.30
C ILE A 96 14.37 -2.48 -8.45
N THR A 97 14.80 -3.43 -7.64
CA THR A 97 16.16 -3.97 -7.59
C THR A 97 16.14 -5.49 -7.62
N ALA A 98 17.30 -6.11 -7.85
CA ALA A 98 17.44 -7.56 -7.76
C ALA A 98 17.03 -8.15 -6.39
N LEU A 99 17.00 -7.33 -5.34
CA LEU A 99 16.67 -7.76 -3.97
C LEU A 99 15.16 -7.79 -3.69
N ASN A 100 14.35 -7.01 -4.42
CA ASN A 100 12.91 -6.89 -4.16
C ASN A 100 12.03 -7.38 -5.32
N VAL A 101 12.56 -7.49 -6.53
CA VAL A 101 11.79 -7.81 -7.74
C VAL A 101 11.01 -9.12 -7.65
N VAL A 102 11.58 -10.15 -7.00
CA VAL A 102 10.90 -11.45 -6.84
C VAL A 102 9.70 -11.30 -5.92
N SER A 103 9.88 -10.72 -4.74
CA SER A 103 8.79 -10.51 -3.78
C SER A 103 7.70 -9.62 -4.35
N LEU A 104 8.06 -8.53 -5.04
CA LEU A 104 7.11 -7.61 -5.66
C LEU A 104 6.31 -8.21 -6.81
N ARG A 105 6.89 -9.18 -7.52
CA ARG A 105 6.17 -9.89 -8.59
C ARG A 105 5.20 -10.93 -8.04
N CYS A 106 5.51 -11.49 -6.87
CA CYS A 106 4.74 -12.56 -6.26
C CYS A 106 3.61 -12.06 -5.35
N ALA A 107 3.80 -10.90 -4.73
CA ALA A 107 2.79 -10.18 -3.97
C ALA A 107 1.69 -9.60 -4.87
#